data_AF-A0A9P6JIN9-F1
#
_entry.id   AF-A0A9P6JIN9-F1
#
_cell.length_a   1.000
_cell.length_b   1.000
_cell.length_c   1.000
_cell.angle_alpha   90.00
_cell.angle_beta   90.00
_cell.angle_gamma   90.00
#
_symmetry.space_group_name_H-M   'P 1'
#
loop_
_entity.id
_entity.type
_entity.pdbx_description
1 polymer ?
#
loop_
_entity_poly.entity_id
_entity_poly.type
_entity_poly.pdbx_seq_one_letter_code
_entity_poly.pdbx_strand_id
1 'polypeptide(L)'
;MIQERLVFLCDALVEPLEFKGWVNGNLYVPTSERLGILPVPQDVRVASGMKEYDLHNFNKKQQHSYLARMQGTRKAVLPVHTPAEHDLFNDLMESNNTFNSQSSGPSWKLAVKVWNDLADEREGVFYKLTEQLKTFYSQWQTNLNVRQSLSLTTSVRGSIVKKARDPARAEAAPRLTNRPLVP
;
A
#
# COMPACT_ATOMS: atom_id res chain seq x y z
N MET A 1 16.01 14.95 -33.67
CA MET A 1 16.08 14.15 -34.91
C MET A 1 17.54 13.83 -35.21
N ILE A 2 17.97 12.59 -34.94
CA ILE A 2 19.36 12.13 -35.17
C ILE A 2 19.58 11.71 -36.64
N GLN A 3 18.50 11.44 -37.38
CA GLN A 3 18.57 11.04 -38.79
C GLN A 3 19.12 12.15 -39.71
N GLU A 4 18.91 13.42 -39.41
CA GLU A 4 19.41 14.52 -40.25
C GLU A 4 20.94 14.72 -40.13
N ARG A 5 21.59 14.17 -39.11
CA ARG A 5 23.06 14.24 -38.95
C ARG A 5 23.83 13.14 -39.66
N LEU A 6 23.17 12.09 -40.15
CA LEU A 6 23.84 10.98 -40.86
C LEU A 6 24.28 11.36 -42.28
N VAL A 7 23.60 12.33 -42.93
CA VAL A 7 23.98 12.80 -44.27
C VAL A 7 25.37 13.43 -44.28
N PHE A 8 25.79 14.06 -43.18
CA PHE A 8 27.11 14.70 -43.06
C PHE A 8 28.27 13.73 -42.77
N LEU A 9 27.98 12.48 -42.38
CA LEU A 9 29.01 11.51 -41.95
C LEU A 9 29.33 10.44 -43.02
N CYS A 10 28.51 10.33 -44.08
CA CYS A 10 28.76 9.40 -45.18
C CYS A 10 30.04 9.73 -45.97
N ASP A 11 30.44 11.00 -46.01
CA ASP A 11 31.67 11.42 -46.70
C ASP A 11 32.96 11.10 -45.91
N ALA A 12 32.84 10.77 -44.62
CA ALA A 12 33.99 10.56 -43.73
C ALA A 12 34.22 9.08 -43.35
N LEU A 13 33.24 8.19 -43.57
CA LEU A 13 33.30 6.79 -43.14
C LEU A 13 33.19 5.86 -44.35
N VAL A 14 34.23 5.06 -44.59
CA VAL A 14 34.20 3.97 -45.57
C VAL A 14 33.47 2.78 -44.91
N GLU A 15 32.35 2.36 -45.50
CA GLU A 15 31.42 1.31 -45.00
C GLU A 15 30.79 1.61 -43.62
N PRO A 16 29.86 2.57 -43.54
CA PRO A 16 29.07 2.73 -42.33
C PRO A 16 28.17 1.50 -42.13
N LEU A 17 28.38 0.77 -41.02
CA LEU A 17 27.48 -0.29 -40.56
C LEU A 17 26.05 0.28 -40.43
N GLU A 18 25.15 -0.15 -41.32
CA GLU A 18 23.73 0.12 -41.19
C GLU A 18 23.22 -0.56 -39.91
N PHE A 19 23.09 0.20 -38.83
CA PHE A 19 22.37 -0.25 -37.64
C PHE A 19 20.87 -0.35 -38.00
N LYS A 20 20.49 -1.50 -38.57
CA LYS A 20 19.10 -1.87 -38.85
C LYS A 20 18.39 -2.19 -37.52
N GLY A 21 17.86 -1.14 -36.92
CA GLY A 21 16.97 -1.22 -35.76
C GLY A 21 17.73 -1.33 -34.45
N TRP A 22 17.55 -0.34 -33.59
CA TRP A 22 17.86 -0.48 -32.18
C TRP A 22 16.83 -1.43 -31.56
N VAL A 23 17.09 -2.74 -31.62
CA VAL A 23 16.25 -3.76 -30.99
C VAL A 23 16.80 -4.01 -29.60
N ASN A 24 16.31 -3.23 -28.63
CA ASN A 24 16.66 -3.32 -27.21
C ASN A 24 16.09 -4.61 -26.58
N GLY A 25 16.58 -5.78 -26.99
CA GLY A 25 16.03 -7.06 -26.53
C GLY A 25 16.88 -8.31 -26.77
N ASN A 26 17.75 -8.33 -27.79
CA ASN A 26 18.44 -9.57 -28.20
C ASN A 26 19.82 -9.79 -27.55
N LEU A 27 20.30 -8.87 -26.72
CA LEU A 27 21.59 -8.98 -26.02
C LEU A 27 21.46 -9.25 -24.52
N TYR A 28 20.25 -9.41 -24.01
CA TYR A 28 20.01 -9.75 -22.61
C TYR A 28 19.86 -11.25 -22.47
N VAL A 29 20.66 -11.85 -21.58
CA VAL A 29 20.45 -13.22 -21.12
C VAL A 29 19.22 -13.22 -20.21
N PRO A 30 18.22 -14.09 -20.42
CA PRO A 30 17.13 -14.27 -19.47
C PRO A 30 17.71 -14.59 -18.09
N THR A 31 17.55 -13.68 -17.13
CA THR A 31 18.02 -13.91 -15.76
C THR A 31 16.98 -14.69 -14.97
N SER A 32 17.45 -15.64 -14.15
CA SER A 32 16.62 -16.30 -13.13
C SER A 32 16.48 -15.48 -11.86
N GLU A 33 17.21 -14.36 -11.74
CA GLU A 33 17.13 -13.46 -10.61
C GLU A 33 15.74 -12.82 -10.54
N ARG A 34 15.14 -12.88 -9.36
CA ARG A 34 13.82 -12.33 -9.09
C ARG A 34 14.00 -11.09 -8.24
N LEU A 35 13.71 -9.92 -8.81
CA LEU A 35 13.68 -8.66 -8.09
C LEU A 35 12.28 -8.43 -7.53
N GLY A 36 12.18 -8.08 -6.24
CA GLY A 36 10.96 -7.62 -5.59
C GLY A 36 10.18 -8.69 -4.81
N ILE A 37 9.62 -9.70 -5.48
CA ILE A 37 8.71 -10.66 -4.82
C ILE A 37 9.48 -11.93 -4.43
N LEU A 38 9.80 -12.01 -3.14
CA LEU A 38 10.46 -13.18 -2.55
C LEU A 38 9.44 -14.18 -2.00
N PRO A 39 9.73 -15.49 -2.08
CA PRO A 39 8.94 -16.50 -1.40
C PRO A 39 8.98 -16.27 0.11
N VAL A 40 7.86 -16.50 0.78
CA VAL A 40 7.80 -16.45 2.24
C VAL A 40 8.55 -17.68 2.77
N PRO A 41 9.56 -17.50 3.64
CA PRO A 41 10.28 -18.61 4.25
C PRO A 41 9.33 -19.61 4.94
N GLN A 42 9.65 -20.90 4.85
CA GLN A 42 8.78 -21.97 5.32
C GLN A 42 8.46 -21.86 6.82
N ASP A 43 9.47 -21.55 7.63
CA ASP A 43 9.37 -21.32 9.06
C ASP A 43 8.41 -20.16 9.38
N VAL A 44 8.53 -19.03 8.66
CA VAL A 44 7.65 -17.87 8.80
C VAL A 44 6.22 -18.20 8.38
N ARG A 45 6.06 -18.93 7.28
CA ARG A 45 4.76 -19.36 6.74
C ARG A 45 4.00 -20.22 7.75
N VAL A 46 4.65 -21.25 8.29
CA VAL A 46 4.09 -22.16 9.31
C VAL A 46 3.85 -21.42 10.63
N ALA A 47 4.80 -20.60 11.07
CA ALA A 47 4.64 -19.81 12.31
C ALA A 47 3.49 -18.81 12.21
N SER A 48 3.17 -18.32 11.01
CA SER A 48 2.08 -17.37 10.76
C SER A 48 0.74 -18.05 10.45
N GLY A 49 0.65 -19.38 10.39
CA GLY A 49 -0.61 -20.08 10.06
C GLY A 49 -1.01 -19.98 8.59
N MET A 50 -0.05 -19.75 7.69
CA MET A 50 -0.33 -19.62 6.25
C MET A 50 -0.27 -20.98 5.55
N LYS A 51 -1.28 -21.29 4.71
CA LYS A 51 -1.25 -22.49 3.87
C LYS A 51 -0.32 -22.31 2.67
N GLU A 52 0.22 -23.44 2.21
CA GLU A 52 1.09 -23.49 1.03
C GLU A 52 0.29 -23.20 -0.23
N TYR A 53 0.97 -22.68 -1.24
CA TYR A 53 0.38 -22.56 -2.56
C TYR A 53 0.13 -23.95 -3.18
N ASP A 54 -1.14 -24.29 -3.40
CA ASP A 54 -1.54 -25.54 -4.03
C ASP A 54 -1.69 -25.36 -5.55
N LEU A 55 -0.91 -26.11 -6.32
CA LEU A 55 -0.96 -26.13 -7.78
C LEU A 55 -2.18 -26.89 -8.33
N HIS A 56 -2.68 -27.88 -7.59
CA HIS A 56 -3.75 -28.78 -8.03
C HIS A 56 -5.14 -28.20 -7.80
N ASN A 57 -5.31 -27.44 -6.72
CA ASN A 57 -6.59 -26.85 -6.32
C ASN A 57 -6.65 -25.34 -6.62
N PHE A 58 -5.98 -24.92 -7.70
CA PHE A 58 -5.86 -23.52 -8.07
C PHE A 58 -7.17 -22.94 -8.59
N ASN A 59 -7.76 -22.02 -7.81
CA ASN A 59 -8.92 -21.26 -8.25
C ASN A 59 -8.47 -20.13 -9.21
N LYS A 60 -8.77 -20.26 -10.50
CA LYS A 60 -8.43 -19.23 -11.52
C LYS A 60 -9.04 -17.85 -11.23
N LYS A 61 -10.09 -17.77 -10.42
CA LYS A 61 -10.72 -16.51 -10.00
C LYS A 61 -10.06 -15.88 -8.78
N GLN A 62 -9.03 -16.51 -8.22
CA GLN A 62 -8.37 -16.00 -7.03
C GLN A 62 -7.67 -14.67 -7.31
N GLN A 63 -8.06 -13.65 -6.54
CA GLN A 63 -7.42 -12.34 -6.56
C GLN A 63 -5.94 -12.45 -6.17
N HIS A 64 -5.09 -11.71 -6.88
CA HIS A 64 -3.64 -11.69 -6.65
C HIS A 64 -2.96 -13.07 -6.74
N SER A 65 -3.48 -13.96 -7.58
CA SER A 65 -2.91 -15.30 -7.81
C SER A 65 -1.43 -15.30 -8.19
N TYR A 66 -0.98 -14.32 -8.98
CA TYR A 66 0.43 -14.15 -9.31
C TYR A 66 1.28 -13.92 -8.05
N LEU A 67 0.86 -13.03 -7.15
CA LEU A 67 1.58 -12.75 -5.91
C LEU A 67 1.60 -13.97 -4.99
N ALA A 68 0.46 -14.64 -4.82
CA ALA A 68 0.34 -15.86 -4.03
C ALA A 68 1.31 -16.95 -4.53
N ARG A 69 1.38 -17.15 -5.86
CA ARG A 69 2.30 -18.09 -6.49
C ARG A 69 3.76 -17.73 -6.25
N MET A 70 4.11 -16.46 -6.39
CA MET A 70 5.49 -16.00 -6.20
C MET A 70 5.92 -16.06 -4.73
N GLN A 71 4.98 -15.85 -3.81
CA GLN A 71 5.19 -15.92 -2.36
C GLN A 71 5.16 -17.35 -1.82
N GLY A 72 4.64 -18.32 -2.57
CA GLY A 72 4.51 -19.71 -2.13
C GLY A 72 3.39 -19.92 -1.10
N THR A 73 2.40 -19.03 -1.07
CA THR A 73 1.30 -19.06 -0.10
C THR A 73 -0.04 -19.23 -0.81
N ARG A 74 -1.01 -19.89 -0.16
CA ARG A 74 -2.34 -20.12 -0.75
C ARG A 74 -3.03 -18.82 -1.16
N LYS A 75 -3.01 -17.79 -0.31
CA LYS A 75 -3.44 -16.41 -0.62
C LYS A 75 -2.25 -15.48 -0.64
N ALA A 76 -2.36 -14.35 -1.35
CA ALA A 76 -1.32 -13.34 -1.36
C ALA A 76 -1.16 -12.71 0.04
N VAL A 77 0.08 -12.39 0.40
CA VAL A 77 0.44 -11.61 1.59
C VAL A 77 0.44 -10.13 1.18
N LEU A 78 -0.51 -9.37 1.71
CA LEU A 78 -0.74 -7.97 1.36
C LEU A 78 -0.94 -7.12 2.62
N PRO A 79 -0.63 -5.82 2.62
CA PRO A 79 -1.05 -4.91 3.68
C PRO A 79 -2.58 -4.92 3.88
N VAL A 80 -3.08 -4.50 5.04
CA VAL A 80 -4.53 -4.32 5.25
C VAL A 80 -5.02 -3.21 4.32
N HIS A 81 -5.94 -3.54 3.41
CA HIS A 81 -6.39 -2.61 2.37
C HIS A 81 -7.84 -2.83 1.91
N THR A 82 -8.46 -3.96 2.21
CA THR A 82 -9.84 -4.20 1.82
C THR A 82 -10.81 -3.82 2.95
N PRO A 83 -12.06 -3.40 2.63
CA PRO A 83 -13.06 -3.12 3.65
C PRO A 83 -13.33 -4.33 4.56
N ALA A 84 -13.39 -5.53 3.99
CA ALA A 84 -13.58 -6.76 4.75
C ALA A 84 -12.46 -7.02 5.76
N GLU A 85 -11.22 -6.64 5.44
CA GLU A 85 -10.09 -6.72 6.39
C GLU A 85 -10.22 -5.66 7.49
N HIS A 86 -10.64 -4.44 7.17
CA HIS A 86 -10.90 -3.42 8.17
C HIS A 86 -11.98 -3.85 9.16
N ASP A 87 -13.08 -4.40 8.66
CA ASP A 87 -14.19 -4.91 9.48
C ASP A 87 -13.71 -6.08 10.35
N LEU A 88 -13.02 -7.06 9.76
CA LEU A 88 -12.42 -8.17 10.49
C LEU A 88 -11.47 -7.70 11.60
N PHE A 89 -10.66 -6.69 11.33
CA PHE A 89 -9.74 -6.14 12.32
C PHE A 89 -10.48 -5.51 13.50
N ASN A 90 -11.54 -4.74 13.23
CA ASN A 90 -12.36 -4.14 14.29
C ASN A 90 -13.07 -5.25 15.10
N ASP A 91 -13.66 -6.23 14.43
CA ASP A 91 -14.31 -7.38 15.07
C ASP A 91 -13.32 -8.13 16.00
N LEU A 92 -12.09 -8.37 15.53
CA LEU A 92 -11.06 -9.05 16.31
C LEU A 92 -10.59 -8.22 17.51
N MET A 93 -10.51 -6.89 17.36
CA MET A 93 -10.19 -5.98 18.46
C MET A 93 -11.26 -5.98 19.55
N GLU A 94 -12.53 -6.20 19.20
CA GLU A 94 -13.62 -6.25 20.18
C GLU A 94 -13.79 -7.65 20.80
N SER A 95 -13.70 -8.70 20.00
CA SER A 95 -14.09 -10.06 20.40
C SER A 95 -12.94 -10.96 20.85
N ASN A 96 -11.70 -10.71 20.41
CA ASN A 96 -10.63 -11.69 20.54
C ASN A 96 -9.55 -11.28 21.55
N ASN A 97 -9.37 -12.12 22.58
CA ASN A 97 -8.35 -11.92 23.64
C ASN A 97 -6.90 -11.84 23.14
N THR A 98 -6.63 -12.39 21.95
CA THR A 98 -5.30 -12.26 21.32
C THR A 98 -5.03 -10.85 20.78
N PHE A 99 -6.08 -10.09 20.45
CA PHE A 99 -5.99 -8.71 19.99
C PHE A 99 -6.25 -7.71 21.13
N ASN A 100 -7.07 -8.04 22.12
CA ASN A 100 -7.44 -7.13 23.21
C ASN A 100 -6.94 -7.55 24.61
N SER A 101 -5.75 -8.14 24.68
CA SER A 101 -5.19 -8.60 25.96
C SER A 101 -5.05 -7.44 26.96
N GLN A 102 -5.68 -7.61 28.13
CA GLN A 102 -5.84 -6.56 29.16
C GLN A 102 -4.53 -6.02 29.74
N SER A 103 -3.41 -6.76 29.67
CA SER A 103 -2.17 -6.38 30.38
C SER A 103 -1.01 -5.91 29.49
N SER A 104 -0.99 -6.26 28.20
CA SER A 104 0.20 -6.02 27.35
C SER A 104 -0.09 -5.73 25.87
N GLY A 105 -1.36 -5.54 25.50
CA GLY A 105 -1.76 -5.33 24.12
C GLY A 105 -1.80 -6.63 23.29
N PRO A 106 -1.91 -6.53 21.96
CA PRO A 106 -2.10 -7.70 21.10
C PRO A 106 -0.92 -8.68 21.14
N SER A 107 -1.19 -9.96 21.35
CA SER A 107 -0.21 -11.04 21.18
C SER A 107 -0.02 -11.35 19.70
N TRP A 108 0.83 -10.56 19.04
CA TRP A 108 0.96 -10.58 17.58
C TRP A 108 1.24 -11.95 16.97
N LYS A 109 2.06 -12.78 17.63
CA LYS A 109 2.37 -14.13 17.14
C LYS A 109 1.14 -15.04 17.05
N LEU A 110 0.20 -14.89 17.99
CA LEU A 110 -1.05 -15.66 18.00
C LEU A 110 -2.12 -14.98 17.14
N ALA A 111 -2.20 -13.65 17.22
CA ALA A 111 -3.13 -12.83 16.46
C ALA A 111 -2.99 -13.04 14.94
N VAL A 112 -1.75 -13.15 14.43
CA VAL A 112 -1.49 -13.42 13.01
C VAL A 112 -2.00 -14.81 12.60
N LYS A 113 -1.86 -15.82 13.44
CA LYS A 113 -2.39 -17.16 13.14
C LYS A 113 -3.91 -17.12 13.03
N VAL A 114 -4.57 -16.55 14.04
CA VAL A 114 -6.03 -16.38 14.03
C VAL A 114 -6.49 -15.60 12.79
N TRP A 115 -5.79 -14.52 12.45
CA TRP A 115 -6.10 -13.76 11.24
C TRP A 115 -5.99 -14.63 9.98
N ASN A 116 -4.86 -15.32 9.80
CA ASN A 116 -4.59 -16.10 8.60
C ASN A 116 -5.50 -17.34 8.48
N ASP A 117 -5.90 -17.92 9.60
CA ASP A 117 -6.91 -18.97 9.65
C ASP A 117 -8.27 -18.45 9.16
N LEU A 118 -8.71 -17.29 9.66
CA LEU A 118 -9.95 -16.64 9.19
C LEU A 118 -9.83 -16.15 7.73
N ALA A 119 -8.64 -15.76 7.31
CA ALA A 119 -8.36 -15.39 5.93
C ALA A 119 -8.51 -16.59 4.99
N ASP A 120 -8.37 -17.84 5.44
CA ASP A 120 -8.63 -18.99 4.59
C ASP A 120 -10.11 -19.21 4.29
N GLU A 121 -10.98 -18.80 5.21
CA GLU A 121 -12.43 -19.01 5.13
C GLU A 121 -13.16 -17.85 4.47
N ARG A 122 -12.73 -16.61 4.75
CA ARG A 122 -13.40 -15.40 4.25
C ARG A 122 -12.88 -14.94 2.88
N GLU A 123 -13.79 -14.60 1.98
CA GLU A 123 -13.44 -13.88 0.75
C GLU A 123 -13.07 -12.42 1.04
N GLY A 124 -12.21 -11.82 0.22
CA GLY A 124 -11.76 -10.43 0.39
C GLY A 124 -10.76 -10.20 1.53
N VAL A 125 -10.39 -11.24 2.30
CA VAL A 125 -9.34 -11.21 3.32
C VAL A 125 -8.09 -11.94 2.81
N PHE A 126 -6.95 -11.29 2.96
CA PHE A 126 -5.63 -11.79 2.56
C PHE A 126 -4.74 -12.10 3.75
N TYR A 127 -3.66 -12.86 3.50
CA TYR A 127 -2.70 -13.20 4.53
C TYR A 127 -1.91 -11.98 4.99
N LYS A 128 -1.55 -11.99 6.28
CA LYS A 128 -0.78 -10.93 6.93
C LYS A 128 0.42 -11.51 7.65
N LEU A 129 1.49 -10.74 7.64
CA LEU A 129 2.64 -10.93 8.52
C LEU A 129 2.48 -10.15 9.82
N THR A 130 3.25 -10.56 10.82
CA THR A 130 3.31 -9.88 12.13
C THR A 130 3.61 -8.40 11.98
N GLU A 131 4.60 -8.05 11.16
CA GLU A 131 5.00 -6.65 10.97
C GLU A 131 3.90 -5.82 10.30
N GLN A 132 3.17 -6.39 9.34
CA GLN A 132 2.06 -5.71 8.68
C GLN A 132 0.92 -5.38 9.66
N LEU A 133 0.55 -6.33 10.53
CA LEU A 133 -0.48 -6.08 11.54
C LEU A 133 -0.05 -5.05 12.59
N LYS A 134 1.22 -5.08 13.03
CA LYS A 134 1.77 -4.07 13.95
C LYS A 134 1.76 -2.66 13.35
N THR A 135 2.19 -2.54 12.09
CA THR A 135 2.18 -1.25 11.37
C THR A 135 0.75 -0.73 11.26
N PHE A 136 -0.18 -1.59 10.86
CA PHE A 136 -1.58 -1.23 10.73
C PHE A 136 -2.20 -0.82 12.08
N TYR A 137 -1.90 -1.55 13.15
CA TYR A 137 -2.36 -1.22 14.49
C TYR A 137 -1.87 0.14 14.97
N SER A 138 -0.59 0.45 14.72
CA SER A 138 -0.01 1.76 15.09
C SER A 138 -0.73 2.91 14.35
N GLN A 139 -1.04 2.70 13.07
CA GLN A 139 -1.82 3.65 12.28
C GLN A 139 -3.25 3.76 12.78
N TRP A 140 -3.89 2.64 13.11
CA TRP A 140 -5.24 2.59 13.68
C TRP A 140 -5.32 3.32 15.01
N GLN A 141 -4.37 3.12 15.93
CA GLN A 141 -4.30 3.85 17.20
C GLN A 141 -4.14 5.35 16.97
N THR A 142 -3.28 5.75 16.03
CA THR A 142 -3.11 7.17 15.67
C THR A 142 -4.43 7.76 15.16
N ASN A 143 -5.11 7.04 14.27
CA ASN A 143 -6.41 7.47 13.74
C ASN A 143 -7.48 7.56 14.84
N LEU A 144 -7.49 6.65 15.80
CA LEU A 144 -8.37 6.72 16.97
C LEU A 144 -8.08 7.97 17.81
N ASN A 145 -6.82 8.24 18.12
CA ASN A 145 -6.42 9.42 18.89
C ASN A 145 -6.82 10.72 18.17
N VAL A 146 -6.66 10.77 16.83
CA VAL A 146 -7.12 11.91 16.02
C VAL A 146 -8.65 12.06 16.10
N ARG A 147 -9.41 10.96 15.96
CA ARG A 147 -10.87 10.98 16.07
C ARG A 147 -11.32 11.47 17.44
N GLN A 148 -10.72 10.97 18.52
CA GLN A 148 -11.00 11.43 19.89
C GLN A 148 -10.68 12.92 20.06
N SER A 149 -9.53 13.37 19.57
CA SER A 149 -9.11 14.78 19.64
C SER A 149 -10.07 15.69 18.85
N LEU A 150 -10.53 15.26 17.68
CA LEU A 150 -11.53 15.97 16.89
C LEU A 150 -12.88 16.03 17.61
N SER A 151 -13.32 14.93 18.22
CA SER A 151 -14.56 14.90 19.01
C SER A 151 -14.51 15.88 20.19
N LEU A 152 -13.40 15.90 20.94
CA LEU A 152 -13.23 16.83 22.08
C LEU A 152 -13.19 18.29 21.64
N THR A 153 -12.54 18.58 20.50
CA THR A 153 -12.40 19.96 19.99
C THR A 153 -13.58 20.44 19.16
N THR A 154 -14.58 19.59 18.89
CA THR A 154 -15.71 19.94 18.01
C THR A 154 -16.52 21.15 18.51
N SER A 155 -16.78 21.25 19.82
CA SER A 155 -17.50 22.39 20.40
C SER A 155 -16.72 23.70 20.29
N VAL A 156 -15.43 23.68 20.63
CA VAL A 156 -14.52 24.83 20.55
C VAL A 156 -14.36 25.27 19.09
N ARG A 157 -14.08 24.33 18.18
CA ARG A 157 -13.91 24.59 16.75
C ARG A 157 -15.18 25.14 16.11
N GLY A 158 -16.36 24.67 16.53
CA GLY A 158 -17.64 25.18 16.03
C GLY A 158 -17.78 26.70 16.24
N SER A 159 -17.38 27.20 17.42
CA SER A 159 -17.42 28.64 17.72
C SER A 159 -16.44 29.45 16.84
N ILE A 160 -15.25 28.91 16.59
CA ILE A 160 -14.22 29.53 15.77
C ILE A 160 -14.62 29.54 14.29
N VAL A 161 -15.15 28.41 13.79
CA VAL A 161 -15.61 28.30 12.39
C VAL A 161 -16.79 29.22 12.14
N LYS A 162 -17.73 29.35 13.09
CA LYS A 162 -18.83 30.33 13.00
C LYS A 162 -18.29 31.76 12.89
N LYS A 163 -17.35 32.15 13.76
CA LYS A 163 -16.70 33.48 13.69
C LYS A 163 -15.88 33.69 12.41
N ALA A 164 -15.22 32.66 11.90
CA ALA A 164 -14.42 32.75 10.68
C ALA A 164 -15.28 32.86 9.40
N ARG A 165 -16.48 32.28 9.42
CA ARG A 165 -17.48 32.34 8.34
C ARG A 165 -18.47 33.50 8.47
N ASP A 166 -18.29 34.36 9.48
CA ASP A 166 -19.12 35.53 9.68
C ASP A 166 -18.91 36.52 8.51
N PRO A 167 -19.96 36.91 7.76
CA PRO A 167 -19.84 37.87 6.67
C PRO A 167 -19.36 39.25 7.14
N ALA A 168 -19.61 39.64 8.40
CA ALA A 168 -19.10 40.89 8.97
C ALA A 168 -17.56 40.95 8.99
N ARG A 169 -16.89 39.79 8.93
CA ARG A 169 -15.43 39.70 8.82
C ARG A 169 -14.89 40.21 7.48
N ALA A 170 -15.65 40.04 6.40
CA ALA A 170 -15.26 40.53 5.08
C ALA A 170 -15.33 42.07 5.02
N GLU A 171 -16.24 42.69 5.77
CA GLU A 171 -16.34 44.15 5.89
C GLU A 171 -15.19 44.76 6.70
N ALA A 172 -14.68 44.03 7.69
CA ALA A 172 -13.52 44.43 8.50
C ALA A 172 -12.17 44.10 7.83
N ALA A 173 -12.15 43.46 6.66
CA ALA A 173 -10.92 43.15 5.94
C ALA A 173 -10.28 44.44 5.39
N PRO A 174 -8.95 44.61 5.48
CA PRO A 174 -8.28 45.77 4.91
C PRO A 174 -8.56 45.86 3.41
N ARG A 175 -9.02 47.03 2.94
CA ARG A 175 -9.23 47.26 1.51
C ARG A 175 -7.89 47.07 0.80
N LEU A 176 -7.85 46.15 -0.15
CA LEU A 176 -6.69 45.98 -1.02
C LEU A 176 -6.46 47.31 -1.74
N THR A 177 -5.36 47.98 -1.43
CA THR A 177 -4.95 49.16 -2.18
C THR A 177 -4.39 48.67 -3.50
N ASN A 178 -5.16 48.89 -4.58
CA ASN A 178 -4.67 48.69 -5.95
C ASN A 178 -3.62 49.76 -6.23
N ARG A 179 -2.41 49.56 -5.70
CA ARG A 179 -1.26 50.38 -6.06
C ARG A 179 -0.85 49.92 -7.46
N PRO A 180 -0.95 50.76 -8.50
CA PRO A 180 -0.51 50.37 -9.82
C PRO A 180 0.97 50.02 -9.75
N LEU A 181 1.33 48.88 -10.34
CA LEU A 181 2.73 48.52 -10.56
C LEU A 181 3.33 49.62 -11.43
N VAL A 182 4.25 50.39 -10.86
CA VAL A 182 4.98 51.43 -11.58
C VAL A 182 5.90 50.72 -12.58
N PRO A 183 5.89 51.10 -13.87
CA PRO A 183 6.74 50.51 -14.90
C PRO A 183 8.22 50.83 -14.69
#